data_AF-S0JKS0-F1
#
_entry.id   AF-S0JKS0-F1
#
_cell.length_a   1.000
_cell.length_b   1.000
_cell.length_c   1.000
_cell.angle_alpha   90.00
_cell.angle_beta   90.00
_cell.angle_gamma   90.00
#
_symmetry.space_group_name_H-M   'P 1'
#
loop_
_entity.id
_entity.type
_entity.pdbx_description
1 polymer ?
#
loop_
_entity_poly.entity_id
_entity_poly.type
_entity_poly.pdbx_seq_one_letter_code
_entity_poly.pdbx_strand_id
1 'polypeptide(L)' 'MCNPSKGVEERGIAIGLERGIETTTLNAIRNLMETLKLTAEQAMEALKVPKEEKVKYAGMLKG' A
#
# COMPACT_ATOMS: atom_id res chain seq x y z
N MET A 1 -16.70 22.04 24.68
CA MET A 1 -15.32 21.53 24.81
C MET A 1 -15.05 20.56 23.66
N CYS A 2 -14.01 20.80 22.85
CA CYS A 2 -13.50 19.75 21.96
C CYS A 2 -12.69 18.76 22.80
N ASN A 3 -13.01 17.47 22.73
CA ASN A 3 -12.30 16.44 23.47
C ASN A 3 -11.01 16.08 22.71
N PRO A 4 -9.80 16.37 23.23
CA PRO A 4 -8.53 16.13 22.52
C PRO A 4 -8.35 14.65 22.13
N SER A 5 -9.01 13.74 22.85
CA SER A 5 -9.03 12.30 22.54
C SER A 5 -9.62 11.98 21.16
N LYS A 6 -10.63 12.74 20.68
CA LYS A 6 -11.23 12.52 19.36
C LYS A 6 -10.21 12.76 18.24
N GLY A 7 -9.47 13.85 18.33
CA GLY A 7 -8.44 14.17 17.33
C GLY A 7 -7.24 13.21 17.33
N VAL A 8 -6.96 12.52 18.45
CA VAL A 8 -5.93 11.46 18.48
C VAL A 8 -6.45 10.18 17.86
N GLU A 9 -7.70 9.80 18.16
CA GLU A 9 -8.35 8.62 17.59
C GLU A 9 -8.51 8.73 16.07
N GLU A 10 -9.01 9.86 15.57
CA GLU A 10 -9.17 10.12 14.13
C GLU A 10 -7.84 10.02 13.37
N ARG A 11 -6.76 10.56 13.95
CA ARG A 11 -5.40 10.46 13.38
C ARG A 11 -4.89 9.02 13.39
N GLY A 12 -5.13 8.28 14.48
CA GLY A 12 -4.74 6.87 14.58
C GLY A 12 -5.42 6.01 13.52
N ILE A 13 -6.72 6.22 13.30
CA ILE A 13 -7.50 5.51 12.27
C ILE A 13 -6.97 5.84 10.86
N ALA A 14 -6.71 7.12 10.56
CA ALA A 14 -6.19 7.53 9.26
C ALA A 14 -4.83 6.89 8.94
N ILE A 15 -3.90 6.92 9.90
CA ILE A 15 -2.57 6.29 9.76
C ILE A 15 -2.70 4.77 9.60
N GLY A 16 -3.58 4.14 10.38
CA GLY A 16 -3.82 2.70 10.31
C GLY A 16 -4.38 2.28 8.96
N LEU A 17 -5.34 3.04 8.42
CA LEU A 17 -5.91 2.79 7.11
C LEU A 17 -4.88 2.93 5.99
N GLU A 18 -4.08 4.01 6.02
CA GLU A 18 -3.01 4.24 5.04
C GLU A 18 -2.01 3.07 5.02
N ARG A 19 -1.49 2.68 6.19
CA ARG A 19 -0.56 1.54 6.31
C ARG A 19 -1.19 0.21 5.89
N GLY A 20 -2.47 0.03 6.19
CA GLY A 20 -3.24 -1.16 5.81
C GLY A 20 -3.35 -1.28 4.29
N ILE A 21 -3.67 -0.18 3.61
CA ILE A 21 -3.75 -0.11 2.14
C ILE A 21 -2.37 -0.40 1.54
N GLU A 22 -1.31 0.25 2.03
CA GLU A 22 0.06 0.02 1.56
C GLU A 22 0.49 -1.45 1.67
N THR A 23 0.28 -2.05 2.85
CA THR A 23 0.66 -3.43 3.13
C THR A 23 -0.11 -4.41 2.25
N THR A 24 -1.42 -4.18 2.09
CA THR A 24 -2.30 -5.04 1.30
C THR A 24 -1.93 -5.00 -0.17
N THR A 25 -1.70 -3.81 -0.73
CA THR A 25 -1.26 -3.64 -2.12
C THR A 25 0.11 -4.29 -2.37
N LEU A 26 1.07 -4.09 -1.46
CA LEU A 26 2.39 -4.69 -1.55
C LEU A 26 2.33 -6.24 -1.57
N ASN A 27 1.50 -6.81 -0.70
CA ASN A 27 1.30 -8.26 -0.64
C ASN A 27 0.60 -8.78 -1.90
N ALA A 28 -0.39 -8.05 -2.43
CA ALA A 28 -1.02 -8.41 -3.70
C ALA A 28 -0.01 -8.42 -4.86
N ILE A 29 0.88 -7.43 -4.92
CA ILE A 29 1.96 -7.38 -5.93
C ILE A 29 2.87 -8.62 -5.79
N ARG A 30 3.35 -8.92 -4.57
CA ARG A 30 4.19 -10.09 -4.31
C ARG A 30 3.51 -11.40 -4.68
N ASN A 31 2.24 -11.56 -4.33
CA ASN A 31 1.47 -12.77 -4.64
C ASN A 31 1.33 -12.97 -6.16
N LEU A 32 1.10 -11.89 -6.92
CA LEU A 32 1.05 -11.94 -8.38
C LEU A 32 2.41 -12.29 -9.00
N MET A 33 3.50 -11.73 -8.48
CA MET A 33 4.86 -12.08 -8.90
C MET A 33 5.15 -13.56 -8.62
N GLU A 34 4.76 -14.08 -7.46
CA GLU A 34 5.01 -15.47 -7.08
C GLU A 34 4.16 -16.46 -7.87
N THR A 35 2.85 -16.20 -7.96
CA THR A 35 1.86 -17.14 -8.53
C THR A 35 1.91 -17.15 -10.04
N LEU A 36 1.98 -15.96 -10.66
CA LEU A 36 1.91 -15.79 -12.11
C LEU A 36 3.28 -15.51 -12.74
N LYS A 37 4.36 -15.54 -11.95
CA LYS A 37 5.75 -15.27 -12.39
C LYS A 37 5.90 -13.92 -13.08
N LEU A 38 5.07 -12.95 -12.69
CA LEU A 38 5.12 -11.58 -13.21
C LEU A 38 6.32 -10.83 -12.62
N THR A 39 6.83 -9.88 -13.39
CA THR A 39 7.72 -8.84 -12.83
C THR A 39 6.91 -7.90 -11.92
N ALA A 40 7.60 -7.17 -11.03
CA ALA A 40 6.95 -6.17 -10.18
C ALA A 40 6.17 -5.13 -10.99
N GLU A 41 6.69 -4.71 -12.14
CA GLU A 41 6.02 -3.75 -13.03
C GLU A 41 4.73 -4.33 -13.63
N GLN A 42 4.78 -5.57 -14.13
CA GLN A 42 3.60 -6.26 -14.66
C GLN A 42 2.54 -6.51 -13.58
N ALA A 43 2.95 -6.89 -12.37
CA ALA A 43 2.03 -7.07 -11.26
C ALA A 43 1.36 -5.76 -10.82
N MET A 44 2.12 -4.65 -10.80
CA MET A 44 1.55 -3.31 -10.55
C MET A 44 0.60 -2.85 -11.66
N GLU A 45 0.87 -3.21 -12.91
CA GLU A 45 -0.04 -2.95 -14.03
C GLU A 45 -1.33 -3.78 -13.94
N ALA A 46 -1.22 -5.06 -13.58
CA ALA A 46 -2.37 -5.94 -13.37
C ALA A 46 -3.31 -5.41 -12.26
N LEU A 47 -2.73 -4.83 -11.21
CA LEU A 47 -3.47 -4.18 -10.11
C LEU A 47 -3.88 -2.73 -10.42
N LYS A 48 -3.54 -2.20 -11.61
CA LYS A 48 -3.80 -0.81 -12.02
C LYS A 48 -3.27 0.22 -11.03
N VAL A 49 -2.10 -0.05 -10.42
CA VAL A 49 -1.44 0.88 -9.51
C VAL A 49 -1.10 2.17 -10.27
N PRO A 50 -1.50 3.35 -9.77
CA PRO A 50 -1.19 4.64 -10.37
C PRO A 50 0.32 4.82 -10.58
N LYS A 51 0.72 5.48 -11.66
CA LYS A 51 2.14 5.67 -12.00
C LYS A 51 2.91 6.38 -10.88
N GLU A 52 2.28 7.31 -10.19
CA GLU A 52 2.85 8.05 -9.06
C GLU A 52 3.20 7.12 -7.89
N GLU A 53 2.39 6.08 -7.66
CA GLU A 53 2.58 5.11 -6.59
C GLU A 53 3.50 3.94 -6.98
N LYS A 54 3.67 3.67 -8.29
CA LYS A 54 4.59 2.62 -8.75
C LYS A 54 6.01 2.81 -8.21
N VAL A 55 6.50 4.05 -8.13
CA VAL A 55 7.83 4.36 -7.59
C VAL A 55 7.94 3.98 -6.11
N LYS A 56 6.89 4.28 -5.34
CA LYS A 56 6.78 3.94 -3.92
C LYS A 56 6.85 2.43 -3.71
N TYR A 57 5.98 1.67 -4.39
CA TYR A 57 5.96 0.22 -4.25
C TYR A 57 7.22 -0.46 -4.81
N ALA A 58 7.80 0.05 -5.89
CA ALA A 58 9.08 -0.43 -6.41
C ALA A 58 10.22 -0.26 -5.41
N GLY A 59 10.23 0.83 -4.63
CA GLY A 59 11.17 1.03 -3.53
C GLY A 59 10.97 0.01 -2.40
N MET A 60 9.73 -0.24 -2.02
CA MET A 60 9.36 -1.18 -0.95
C MET A 60 9.61 -2.66 -1.32
N LEU A 61 9.62 -3.00 -2.61
CA LEU A 61 9.88 -4.36 -3.10
C LEU A 61 11.38 -4.69 -3.21
N LYS A 62 12.27 -3.69 -3.18
CA LYS A 62 13.72 -3.87 -3.22
C LYS A 62 14.36 -4.06 -1.83
N GLY A 63 13.57 -3.90 -0.77
CA GLY A 63 13.98 -4.09 0.63
C GLY A 63 13.84 -5.53 1.10
#